data_AF-A0A7G2CKF6-F1
#
_entry.id   AF-A0A7G2CKF6-F1
#
_cell.length_a   1.000
_cell.length_b   1.000
_cell.length_c   1.000
_cell.angle_alpha   90.00
_cell.angle_beta   90.00
_cell.angle_gamma   90.00
#
_symmetry.space_group_name_H-M   'P 1'
#
loop_
_entity.id
_entity.type
_entity.pdbx_description
1 polymer ?
#
loop_
_entity_poly.entity_id
_entity_poly.type
_entity_poly.pdbx_seq_one_letter_code
_entity_poly.pdbx_strand_id
1 'polypeptide(L)'
;MSAMLGKPQAALEAMRLAEASEVKVSLECYYWVLYAIRDVPHLSDFVMDLFGQLHPRGLTPDYLLFTMAFGFCALNADGDLAQALYSQHFIHTDINPTPEMVLFFCQACAQCSNPTVHMLSSCDALMDRLEETGSVKDNMVEIYDQYLELAATLGAVSSAFSRLKVLVNYGKEINTRMLNSLLLAASNADKDSCSASLVTEVYDMFRFLGVPANEDTLKALAFCTEKFDLSEAVGQWAQNMLEQLERQRSGEPLTEEERRAALIQEGHDEKVHVVVAPPHRVRQLQVAWNLRPRDTMLRRFGQNTKPKREEAVGSMLGSVIPFGRSPGERRV
;
A
#
# COMPACT_ATOMS: atom_id res chain seq x y z
N MET A 1 23.80 5.55 -13.58
CA MET A 1 23.41 5.72 -15.00
C MET A 1 22.90 4.42 -15.63
N SER A 2 23.59 3.29 -15.52
CA SER A 2 23.14 2.02 -16.14
C SER A 2 21.73 1.57 -15.76
N ALA A 3 21.35 1.75 -14.47
CA ALA A 3 19.99 1.47 -13.99
C ALA A 3 18.91 2.38 -14.60
N MET A 4 19.23 3.66 -14.84
CA MET A 4 18.31 4.60 -15.52
C MET A 4 18.16 4.29 -17.01
N LEU A 5 19.15 3.65 -17.62
CA LEU A 5 19.15 3.28 -19.04
C LEU A 5 18.48 1.91 -19.29
N GLY A 6 17.86 1.29 -18.28
CA GLY A 6 17.21 -0.01 -18.41
C GLY A 6 18.17 -1.15 -18.74
N LYS A 7 19.41 -1.09 -18.24
CA LYS A 7 20.43 -2.13 -18.45
C LYS A 7 20.65 -2.94 -17.17
N PRO A 8 19.80 -3.97 -16.88
CA PRO A 8 19.85 -4.75 -15.65
C PRO A 8 21.19 -5.48 -15.48
N GLN A 9 21.71 -6.10 -16.54
CA GLN A 9 22.99 -6.83 -16.50
C GLN A 9 24.15 -5.93 -16.07
N ALA A 10 24.25 -4.72 -16.63
CA ALA A 10 25.30 -3.78 -16.28
C ALA A 10 25.19 -3.29 -14.81
N ALA A 11 23.99 -3.21 -14.26
CA ALA A 11 23.81 -2.86 -12.84
C ALA A 11 24.27 -4.01 -11.92
N LEU A 12 23.94 -5.26 -12.26
CA LEU A 12 24.36 -6.45 -11.52
C LEU A 12 25.88 -6.68 -11.62
N GLU A 13 26.46 -6.48 -12.79
CA GLU A 13 27.92 -6.55 -13.00
C GLU A 13 28.65 -5.49 -12.18
N ALA A 14 28.12 -4.26 -12.15
CA ALA A 14 28.70 -3.19 -11.33
C ALA A 14 28.66 -3.54 -9.83
N MET A 15 27.57 -4.16 -9.35
CA MET A 15 27.45 -4.61 -7.97
C MET A 15 28.46 -5.72 -7.66
N ARG A 16 28.59 -6.71 -8.54
CA ARG A 16 29.60 -7.79 -8.41
C ARG A 16 31.03 -7.25 -8.44
N LEU A 17 31.31 -6.28 -9.30
CA LEU A 17 32.62 -5.64 -9.38
C LEU A 17 32.95 -4.87 -8.09
N ALA A 18 31.96 -4.16 -7.54
CA ALA A 18 32.12 -3.44 -6.27
C ALA A 18 32.45 -4.42 -5.13
N GLU A 19 31.75 -5.56 -5.07
CA GLU A 19 32.04 -6.62 -4.11
C GLU A 19 33.43 -7.22 -4.30
N ALA A 20 33.83 -7.52 -5.53
CA ALA A 20 35.17 -8.06 -5.85
C ALA A 20 36.30 -7.07 -5.55
N SER A 21 36.01 -5.77 -5.56
CA SER A 21 36.97 -4.70 -5.30
C SER A 21 36.96 -4.23 -3.84
N GLU A 22 36.27 -4.96 -2.94
CA GLU A 22 36.09 -4.61 -1.51
C GLU A 22 35.47 -3.21 -1.29
N VAL A 23 34.75 -2.68 -2.28
CA VAL A 23 34.02 -1.42 -2.13
C VAL A 23 32.75 -1.71 -1.34
N LYS A 24 32.58 -0.99 -0.22
CA LYS A 24 31.37 -1.10 0.61
C LYS A 24 30.15 -0.69 -0.21
N VAL A 25 29.29 -1.67 -0.51
CA VAL A 25 28.02 -1.45 -1.20
C VAL A 25 27.07 -0.77 -0.22
N SER A 26 26.65 0.45 -0.55
CA SER A 26 25.69 1.22 0.26
C SER A 26 24.26 0.78 -0.02
N LEU A 27 23.33 1.11 0.89
CA LEU A 27 21.91 0.82 0.71
C LEU A 27 21.35 1.44 -0.60
N GLU A 28 21.86 2.61 -1.00
CA GLU A 28 21.45 3.27 -2.25
C GLU A 28 21.74 2.43 -3.50
N CYS A 29 22.82 1.65 -3.48
CA CYS A 29 23.14 0.74 -4.58
C CYS A 29 22.03 -0.30 -4.77
N TYR A 30 21.44 -0.79 -3.68
CA TYR A 30 20.34 -1.75 -3.72
C TYR A 30 19.06 -1.16 -4.29
N TYR A 31 18.73 0.12 -3.98
CA TYR A 31 17.59 0.79 -4.63
C TYR A 31 17.74 0.82 -6.15
N TRP A 32 18.96 1.12 -6.62
CA TRP A 32 19.25 1.18 -8.05
C TRP A 32 19.27 -0.19 -8.72
N VAL A 33 19.69 -1.24 -8.00
CA VAL A 33 19.63 -2.61 -8.50
C VAL A 33 18.18 -3.05 -8.66
N LEU A 34 17.33 -2.88 -7.63
CA LEU A 34 15.88 -3.17 -7.73
C LEU A 34 15.23 -2.36 -8.85
N TYR A 35 15.57 -1.07 -8.97
CA TYR A 35 15.06 -0.25 -10.06
C TYR A 35 15.51 -0.72 -11.44
N ALA A 36 16.74 -1.22 -11.58
CA ALA A 36 17.28 -1.68 -12.85
C ALA A 36 16.62 -2.97 -13.34
N ILE A 37 16.24 -3.86 -12.41
CA ILE A 37 15.64 -5.15 -12.71
C ILE A 37 14.11 -5.13 -12.74
N ARG A 38 13.47 -3.99 -12.46
CA ARG A 38 12.01 -3.86 -12.29
C ARG A 38 11.17 -4.43 -13.44
N ASP A 39 11.66 -4.35 -14.67
CA ASP A 39 10.98 -4.79 -15.89
C ASP A 39 11.44 -6.19 -16.34
N VAL A 40 12.25 -6.89 -15.53
CA VAL A 40 12.79 -8.22 -15.84
C VAL A 40 12.03 -9.28 -15.04
N PRO A 41 11.26 -10.15 -15.71
CA PRO A 41 10.49 -11.19 -15.03
C PRO A 41 11.40 -12.29 -14.47
N HIS A 42 10.87 -13.09 -13.54
CA HIS A 42 11.52 -14.27 -12.96
C HIS A 42 12.79 -13.98 -12.13
N LEU A 43 12.90 -12.78 -11.56
CA LEU A 43 13.96 -12.42 -10.61
C LEU A 43 13.48 -12.38 -9.15
N SER A 44 12.36 -13.04 -8.85
CA SER A 44 11.74 -13.06 -7.51
C SER A 44 12.69 -13.63 -6.44
N ASP A 45 13.34 -14.76 -6.73
CA ASP A 45 14.33 -15.37 -5.83
C ASP A 45 15.52 -14.44 -5.59
N PHE A 46 15.98 -13.73 -6.63
CA PHE A 46 17.07 -12.76 -6.50
C PHE A 46 16.68 -11.58 -5.60
N VAL A 47 15.42 -11.10 -5.69
CA VAL A 47 14.92 -10.04 -4.81
C VAL A 47 14.88 -10.52 -3.36
N MET A 48 14.42 -11.76 -3.10
CA MET A 48 14.45 -12.34 -1.74
C MET A 48 15.87 -12.48 -1.21
N ASP A 49 16.80 -13.01 -2.01
CA ASP A 49 18.21 -13.13 -1.64
C ASP A 49 18.85 -11.78 -1.34
N LEU A 50 18.49 -10.74 -2.09
CA LEU A 50 18.98 -9.37 -1.88
C LEU A 50 18.64 -8.89 -0.46
N PHE A 51 17.42 -9.12 0.03
CA PHE A 51 17.04 -8.80 1.40
C PHE A 51 17.81 -9.64 2.44
N GLY A 52 18.01 -10.93 2.17
CA GLY A 52 18.83 -11.81 3.02
C GLY A 52 20.29 -11.37 3.15
N GLN A 53 20.84 -10.71 2.13
CA GLN A 53 22.22 -10.25 2.11
C GLN A 53 22.47 -8.91 2.83
N LEU A 54 21.44 -8.16 3.22
CA LEU A 54 21.60 -6.85 3.86
C LEU A 54 22.22 -6.98 5.25
N HIS A 55 21.70 -7.90 6.07
CA HIS A 55 22.11 -8.06 7.46
C HIS A 55 23.58 -8.47 7.61
N PRO A 56 24.11 -9.47 6.86
CA PRO A 56 25.54 -9.78 6.87
C PRO A 56 26.44 -8.61 6.47
N ARG A 57 25.92 -7.64 5.72
CA ARG A 57 26.62 -6.42 5.30
C ARG A 57 26.46 -5.26 6.26
N GLY A 58 25.79 -5.47 7.39
CA GLY A 58 25.51 -4.43 8.39
C GLY A 58 24.53 -3.36 7.90
N LEU A 59 23.72 -3.68 6.88
CA LEU A 59 22.68 -2.81 6.35
C LEU A 59 21.31 -3.25 6.87
N THR A 60 20.44 -2.28 7.09
CA THR A 60 19.04 -2.49 7.46
C THR A 60 18.14 -1.98 6.35
N PRO A 61 17.15 -2.76 5.88
CA PRO A 61 16.21 -2.29 4.86
C PRO A 61 15.39 -1.13 5.42
N ASP A 62 15.17 -0.10 4.60
CA ASP A 62 14.36 1.07 4.93
C ASP A 62 13.07 1.12 4.09
N TYR A 63 12.22 2.10 4.37
CA TYR A 63 10.93 2.24 3.66
C TYR A 63 11.12 2.35 2.15
N LEU A 64 12.20 2.99 1.70
CA LEU A 64 12.48 3.17 0.28
C LEU A 64 12.81 1.84 -0.38
N LEU A 65 13.64 0.99 0.25
CA LEU A 65 13.93 -0.34 -0.30
C LEU A 65 12.65 -1.17 -0.46
N PHE A 66 11.79 -1.20 0.56
CA PHE A 66 10.51 -1.90 0.50
C PHE A 66 9.59 -1.30 -0.57
N THR A 67 9.56 0.02 -0.73
CA THR A 67 8.79 0.69 -1.81
C THR A 67 9.24 0.20 -3.18
N MET A 68 10.56 0.13 -3.41
CA MET A 68 11.10 -0.35 -4.69
C MET A 68 10.83 -1.84 -4.91
N ALA A 69 10.91 -2.65 -3.85
CA ALA A 69 10.66 -4.09 -3.92
C ALA A 69 9.18 -4.40 -4.21
N PHE A 70 8.23 -3.73 -3.53
CA PHE A 70 6.81 -3.86 -3.84
C PHE A 70 6.49 -3.29 -5.22
N GLY A 71 7.16 -2.22 -5.65
CA GLY A 71 7.06 -1.73 -7.03
C GLY A 71 7.50 -2.75 -8.09
N PHE A 72 8.58 -3.51 -7.81
CA PHE A 72 8.98 -4.65 -8.64
C PHE A 72 7.87 -5.72 -8.67
N CYS A 73 7.30 -6.06 -7.52
CA CYS A 73 6.23 -7.07 -7.43
C CYS A 73 4.98 -6.63 -8.21
N ALA A 74 4.59 -5.36 -8.10
CA ALA A 74 3.44 -4.80 -8.80
C ALA A 74 3.61 -4.83 -10.32
N LEU A 75 4.80 -4.46 -10.83
CA LEU A 75 5.08 -4.49 -12.27
C LEU A 75 5.06 -5.91 -12.85
N ASN A 76 5.47 -6.91 -12.06
CA ASN A 76 5.51 -8.31 -12.48
C ASN A 76 4.25 -9.10 -12.09
N ALA A 77 3.26 -8.44 -11.46
CA ALA A 77 2.07 -9.08 -10.90
C ALA A 77 2.38 -10.30 -10.00
N ASP A 78 3.47 -10.20 -9.22
CA ASP A 78 3.96 -11.27 -8.35
C ASP A 78 3.52 -11.04 -6.90
N GLY A 79 2.28 -11.46 -6.61
CA GLY A 79 1.68 -11.37 -5.28
C GLY A 79 2.34 -12.29 -4.24
N ASP A 80 2.87 -13.44 -4.66
CA ASP A 80 3.54 -14.39 -3.76
C ASP A 80 4.86 -13.82 -3.23
N LEU A 81 5.65 -13.20 -4.11
CA LEU A 81 6.86 -12.48 -3.72
C LEU A 81 6.52 -11.31 -2.78
N ALA A 82 5.49 -10.52 -3.10
CA ALA A 82 5.07 -9.42 -2.24
C ALA A 82 4.71 -9.94 -0.84
N GLN A 83 3.92 -11.02 -0.76
CA GLN A 83 3.53 -11.65 0.50
C GLN A 83 4.74 -12.22 1.27
N ALA A 84 5.70 -12.82 0.57
CA ALA A 84 6.93 -13.32 1.18
C ALA A 84 7.79 -12.18 1.76
N LEU A 85 7.99 -11.10 1.00
CA LEU A 85 8.69 -9.90 1.45
C LEU A 85 8.00 -9.26 2.66
N TYR A 86 6.67 -9.18 2.64
CA TYR A 86 5.89 -8.67 3.75
C TYR A 86 6.10 -9.52 5.01
N SER A 87 5.78 -10.81 4.92
CA SER A 87 5.76 -11.74 6.06
C SER A 87 7.14 -12.02 6.66
N GLN A 88 8.19 -12.15 5.84
CA GLN A 88 9.52 -12.56 6.29
C GLN A 88 10.44 -11.38 6.61
N HIS A 89 10.22 -10.21 5.99
CA HIS A 89 11.10 -9.07 6.15
C HIS A 89 10.38 -7.85 6.72
N PHE A 90 9.27 -7.40 6.11
CA PHE A 90 8.66 -6.13 6.49
C PHE A 90 8.09 -6.10 7.91
N ILE A 91 7.36 -7.14 8.34
CA ILE A 91 6.66 -7.12 9.63
C ILE A 91 7.61 -6.91 10.83
N HIS A 92 8.88 -7.26 10.67
CA HIS A 92 9.90 -7.19 11.71
C HIS A 92 10.64 -5.85 11.77
N THR A 93 10.35 -4.91 10.85
CA THR A 93 11.14 -3.66 10.71
C THR A 93 10.57 -2.45 11.45
N ASP A 94 9.37 -2.56 12.02
CA ASP A 94 8.63 -1.45 12.66
C ASP A 94 8.57 -0.16 11.81
N ILE A 95 8.66 -0.30 10.49
CA ILE A 95 8.56 0.80 9.55
C ILE A 95 7.08 1.13 9.32
N ASN A 96 6.73 2.41 9.40
CA ASN A 96 5.39 2.86 9.00
C ASN A 96 5.28 2.85 7.46
N PRO A 97 4.28 2.15 6.90
CA PRO A 97 4.13 2.04 5.44
C PRO A 97 3.77 3.40 4.84
N THR A 98 4.30 3.69 3.66
CA THR A 98 3.89 4.87 2.87
C THR A 98 2.71 4.52 1.95
N PRO A 99 1.88 5.48 1.51
CA PRO A 99 0.78 5.19 0.58
C PRO A 99 1.27 4.52 -0.71
N GLU A 100 2.47 4.88 -1.20
CA GLU A 100 3.06 4.24 -2.36
C GLU A 100 3.40 2.76 -2.10
N MET A 101 3.92 2.44 -0.92
CA MET A 101 4.20 1.04 -0.54
C MET A 101 2.92 0.22 -0.48
N VAL A 102 1.88 0.75 0.16
CA VAL A 102 0.59 0.05 0.29
C VAL A 102 -0.06 -0.12 -1.08
N LEU A 103 -0.06 0.92 -1.92
CA LEU A 103 -0.59 0.84 -3.28
C LEU A 103 0.12 -0.24 -4.10
N PHE A 104 1.46 -0.26 -4.11
CA PHE A 104 2.20 -1.29 -4.85
C PHE A 104 1.96 -2.69 -4.30
N PHE A 105 1.85 -2.83 -2.97
CA PHE A 105 1.53 -4.12 -2.37
C PHE A 105 0.14 -4.61 -2.80
N CYS A 106 -0.89 -3.76 -2.71
CA CYS A 106 -2.24 -4.08 -3.15
C CYS A 106 -2.29 -4.39 -4.65
N GLN A 107 -1.58 -3.64 -5.50
CA GLN A 107 -1.48 -3.90 -6.94
C GLN A 107 -0.86 -5.26 -7.23
N ALA A 108 0.25 -5.62 -6.55
CA ALA A 108 0.89 -6.91 -6.72
C ALA A 108 -0.05 -8.07 -6.35
N CYS A 109 -0.79 -7.92 -5.25
CA CYS A 109 -1.74 -8.94 -4.79
C CYS A 109 -3.00 -9.02 -5.68
N ALA A 110 -3.53 -7.89 -6.14
CA ALA A 110 -4.75 -7.85 -6.96
C ALA A 110 -4.53 -8.37 -8.39
N GLN A 111 -3.34 -8.13 -8.96
CA GLN A 111 -3.04 -8.46 -10.35
C GLN A 111 -2.44 -9.87 -10.52
N CYS A 112 -2.14 -10.58 -9.43
CA CYS A 112 -1.56 -11.90 -9.50
C CYS A 112 -2.57 -12.95 -10.02
N SER A 113 -2.05 -14.04 -10.56
CA SER A 113 -2.90 -15.09 -11.16
C SER A 113 -3.68 -15.90 -10.13
N ASN A 114 -3.13 -16.08 -8.92
CA ASN A 114 -3.70 -16.89 -7.85
C ASN A 114 -3.71 -16.11 -6.52
N PRO A 115 -4.62 -15.14 -6.37
CA PRO A 115 -4.74 -14.40 -5.12
C PRO A 115 -5.16 -15.33 -3.98
N THR A 116 -4.69 -15.03 -2.76
CA THR A 116 -5.04 -15.82 -1.56
C THR A 116 -5.63 -14.94 -0.47
N VAL A 117 -6.41 -15.55 0.43
CA VAL A 117 -7.00 -14.86 1.60
C VAL A 117 -5.92 -14.24 2.50
N HIS A 118 -4.72 -14.85 2.56
CA HIS A 118 -3.59 -14.32 3.30
C HIS A 118 -3.05 -12.99 2.73
N MET A 119 -3.09 -12.83 1.39
CA MET A 119 -2.74 -11.57 0.74
C MET A 119 -3.76 -10.47 1.11
N LEU A 120 -5.05 -10.80 1.13
CA LEU A 120 -6.10 -9.87 1.55
C LEU A 120 -5.91 -9.44 3.01
N SER A 121 -5.66 -10.37 3.93
CA SER A 121 -5.42 -10.04 5.35
C SER A 121 -4.16 -9.19 5.54
N SER A 122 -3.16 -9.36 4.68
CA SER A 122 -1.93 -8.56 4.74
C SER A 122 -2.15 -7.16 4.17
N CYS A 123 -2.98 -7.03 3.14
CA CYS A 123 -3.44 -5.72 2.65
C CYS A 123 -4.22 -4.98 3.74
N ASP A 124 -5.14 -5.67 4.44
CA ASP A 124 -5.90 -5.09 5.56
C ASP A 124 -4.95 -4.54 6.64
N ALA A 125 -4.00 -5.34 7.10
CA ALA A 125 -3.04 -4.92 8.12
C ALA A 125 -2.18 -3.71 7.68
N LEU A 126 -1.77 -3.67 6.40
CA LEU A 126 -1.02 -2.54 5.86
C LEU A 126 -1.85 -1.27 5.73
N MET A 127 -3.10 -1.40 5.29
CA MET A 127 -4.05 -0.28 5.18
C MET A 127 -4.39 0.28 6.56
N ASP A 128 -4.72 -0.59 7.53
CA ASP A 128 -5.02 -0.16 8.90
C ASP A 128 -3.83 0.60 9.50
N ARG A 129 -2.60 0.08 9.33
CA ARG A 129 -1.39 0.77 9.80
C ARG A 129 -1.15 2.11 9.09
N LEU A 130 -1.47 2.22 7.80
CA LEU A 130 -1.38 3.49 7.07
C LEU A 130 -2.41 4.51 7.59
N GLU A 131 -3.62 4.06 7.89
CA GLU A 131 -4.70 4.90 8.42
C GLU A 131 -4.40 5.40 9.84
N GLU A 132 -3.79 4.56 10.68
CA GLU A 132 -3.33 4.93 12.03
C GLU A 132 -2.20 5.96 12.02
N THR A 133 -1.26 5.84 11.07
CA THR A 133 -0.06 6.68 11.02
C THR A 133 -0.27 7.99 10.25
N GLY A 134 -1.18 7.97 9.28
CA GLY A 134 -1.49 9.09 8.40
C GLY A 134 -0.43 9.35 7.33
N SER A 135 -0.80 10.14 6.32
CA SER A 135 0.11 10.53 5.24
C SER A 135 -0.26 11.90 4.66
N VAL A 136 0.75 12.61 4.14
CA VAL A 136 0.57 13.85 3.38
C VAL A 136 0.10 13.58 1.96
N LYS A 137 0.52 12.45 1.36
CA LYS A 137 0.11 12.07 0.02
C LYS A 137 -1.20 11.29 0.08
N ASP A 138 -2.14 11.69 -0.76
CA ASP A 138 -3.46 11.11 -0.87
C ASP A 138 -3.54 10.17 -2.07
N ASN A 139 -3.40 8.87 -1.79
CA ASN A 139 -3.57 7.79 -2.76
C ASN A 139 -4.69 6.83 -2.29
N MET A 140 -5.60 7.30 -1.42
CA MET A 140 -6.57 6.41 -0.77
C MET A 140 -7.55 5.81 -1.78
N VAL A 141 -7.97 6.58 -2.78
CA VAL A 141 -8.89 6.10 -3.82
C VAL A 141 -8.26 4.92 -4.58
N GLU A 142 -7.00 5.05 -5.00
CA GLU A 142 -6.30 4.01 -5.75
C GLU A 142 -5.97 2.78 -4.90
N ILE A 143 -5.62 2.97 -3.63
CA ILE A 143 -5.38 1.85 -2.71
C ILE A 143 -6.66 1.04 -2.51
N TYR A 144 -7.77 1.73 -2.24
CA TYR A 144 -9.06 1.08 -2.04
C TYR A 144 -9.60 0.43 -3.31
N ASP A 145 -9.39 1.04 -4.48
CA ASP A 145 -9.74 0.44 -5.78
C ASP A 145 -9.03 -0.90 -5.98
N GLN A 146 -7.72 -0.95 -5.74
CA GLN A 146 -6.92 -2.17 -5.89
C GLN A 146 -7.24 -3.20 -4.80
N TYR A 147 -7.55 -2.78 -3.58
CA TYR A 147 -8.06 -3.67 -2.54
C TYR A 147 -9.40 -4.30 -2.94
N LEU A 148 -10.33 -3.52 -3.49
CA LEU A 148 -11.64 -4.00 -3.92
C LEU A 148 -11.51 -4.99 -5.09
N GLU A 149 -10.57 -4.75 -6.01
CA GLU A 149 -10.24 -5.70 -7.08
C GLU A 149 -9.72 -7.03 -6.53
N LEU A 150 -8.83 -7.00 -5.53
CA LEU A 150 -8.38 -8.22 -4.84
C LEU A 150 -9.57 -8.92 -4.15
N ALA A 151 -10.41 -8.18 -3.44
CA ALA A 151 -11.60 -8.73 -2.79
C ALA A 151 -12.59 -9.32 -3.81
N ALA A 152 -12.69 -8.74 -5.01
CA ALA A 152 -13.51 -9.24 -6.11
C ALA A 152 -13.05 -10.61 -6.59
N THR A 153 -11.75 -10.80 -6.79
CA THR A 153 -11.18 -12.09 -7.20
C THR A 153 -11.38 -13.18 -6.15
N LEU A 154 -11.33 -12.82 -4.86
CA LEU A 154 -11.48 -13.74 -3.74
C LEU A 154 -12.94 -13.98 -3.31
N GLY A 155 -13.91 -13.22 -3.83
CA GLY A 155 -15.29 -13.26 -3.36
C GLY A 155 -15.49 -12.72 -1.94
N ALA A 156 -14.59 -11.85 -1.46
CA ALA A 156 -14.59 -11.33 -0.09
C ALA A 156 -15.48 -10.09 0.07
N VAL A 157 -16.78 -10.29 -0.10
CA VAL A 157 -17.80 -9.23 -0.16
C VAL A 157 -17.89 -8.38 1.09
N SER A 158 -17.87 -9.00 2.28
CA SER A 158 -18.01 -8.29 3.55
C SER A 158 -16.84 -7.32 3.80
N SER A 159 -15.63 -7.78 3.51
CA SER A 159 -14.41 -6.96 3.59
C SER A 159 -14.46 -5.81 2.59
N ALA A 160 -14.84 -6.09 1.34
CA ALA A 160 -14.98 -5.07 0.29
C ALA A 160 -16.00 -3.98 0.69
N PHE A 161 -17.18 -4.37 1.16
CA PHE A 161 -18.22 -3.44 1.57
C PHE A 161 -17.82 -2.62 2.80
N SER A 162 -17.13 -3.24 3.77
CA SER A 162 -16.59 -2.55 4.94
C SER A 162 -15.60 -1.46 4.53
N ARG A 163 -14.64 -1.77 3.65
CA ARG A 163 -13.67 -0.79 3.15
C ARG A 163 -14.35 0.32 2.35
N LEU A 164 -15.35 0.02 1.54
CA LEU A 164 -16.09 1.07 0.83
C LEU A 164 -16.75 2.08 1.80
N LYS A 165 -17.29 1.63 2.95
CA LYS A 165 -17.80 2.55 3.98
C LYS A 165 -16.72 3.45 4.57
N VAL A 166 -15.52 2.91 4.81
CA VAL A 166 -14.38 3.70 5.30
C VAL A 166 -13.98 4.75 4.27
N LEU A 167 -13.95 4.41 2.99
CA LEU A 167 -13.68 5.35 1.90
C LEU A 167 -14.70 6.51 1.85
N VAL A 168 -15.99 6.20 2.04
CA VAL A 168 -17.05 7.22 2.16
C VAL A 168 -16.85 8.11 3.39
N ASN A 169 -16.43 7.55 4.53
CA ASN A 169 -16.12 8.33 5.73
C ASN A 169 -14.94 9.29 5.53
N TYR A 170 -14.01 8.96 4.64
CA TYR A 170 -12.95 9.88 4.19
C TYR A 170 -13.45 10.98 3.25
N GLY A 171 -14.73 10.96 2.86
CA GLY A 171 -15.31 11.91 1.92
C GLY A 171 -14.79 11.74 0.49
N LYS A 172 -14.35 10.53 0.13
CA LYS A 172 -13.88 10.21 -1.22
C LYS A 172 -15.03 9.77 -2.12
N GLU A 173 -14.94 10.14 -3.39
CA GLU A 173 -15.91 9.75 -4.40
C GLU A 173 -15.77 8.26 -4.72
N ILE A 174 -16.90 7.59 -4.89
CA ILE A 174 -16.97 6.20 -5.34
C ILE A 174 -17.04 6.22 -6.87
N ASN A 175 -16.16 5.45 -7.51
CA ASN A 175 -16.14 5.31 -8.96
C ASN A 175 -16.88 4.04 -9.43
N THR A 176 -17.12 3.95 -10.74
CA THR A 176 -17.76 2.80 -11.39
C THR A 176 -17.02 1.49 -11.14
N ARG A 177 -15.68 1.50 -11.22
CA ARG A 177 -14.83 0.32 -11.07
C ARG A 177 -14.91 -0.31 -9.67
N MET A 178 -15.00 0.50 -8.62
CA MET A 178 -15.18 0.05 -7.24
C MET A 178 -16.51 -0.68 -7.06
N LEU A 179 -17.58 -0.16 -7.66
CA LEU A 179 -18.90 -0.80 -7.64
C LEU A 179 -18.93 -2.07 -8.50
N ASN A 180 -18.27 -2.06 -9.66
CA ASN A 180 -18.11 -3.26 -10.49
C ASN A 180 -17.34 -4.35 -9.74
N SER A 181 -16.30 -3.98 -9.00
CA SER A 181 -15.51 -4.89 -8.17
C SER A 181 -16.36 -5.48 -7.03
N LEU A 182 -17.30 -4.72 -6.45
CA LEU A 182 -18.27 -5.26 -5.50
C LEU A 182 -19.25 -6.26 -6.14
N LEU A 183 -19.74 -5.97 -7.35
CA LEU A 183 -20.59 -6.91 -8.10
C LEU A 183 -19.82 -8.21 -8.42
N LEU A 184 -18.57 -8.11 -8.84
CA LEU A 184 -17.70 -9.26 -9.09
C LEU A 184 -17.38 -10.03 -7.80
N ALA A 185 -17.16 -9.34 -6.68
CA ALA A 185 -17.02 -10.00 -5.38
C ALA A 185 -18.29 -10.80 -5.05
N ALA A 186 -19.47 -10.22 -5.29
CA ALA A 186 -20.75 -10.89 -5.06
C ALA A 186 -20.94 -12.11 -5.97
N SER A 187 -20.55 -12.05 -7.24
CA SER A 187 -20.62 -13.21 -8.14
C SER A 187 -19.68 -14.34 -7.70
N ASN A 188 -18.50 -13.99 -7.19
CA ASN A 188 -17.49 -14.98 -6.77
C ASN A 188 -17.70 -15.52 -5.34
N ALA A 189 -18.43 -14.81 -4.47
CA ALA A 189 -18.69 -15.20 -3.09
C ALA A 189 -19.50 -16.49 -2.95
N ASP A 190 -19.22 -17.32 -1.96
CA ASP A 190 -20.04 -18.50 -1.67
C ASP A 190 -21.52 -18.14 -1.43
N LYS A 191 -22.44 -19.07 -1.74
CA LYS A 191 -23.90 -18.82 -1.62
C LYS A 191 -24.35 -18.47 -0.20
N ASP A 192 -23.56 -18.84 0.80
CA ASP A 192 -23.85 -18.56 2.21
C ASP A 192 -23.38 -17.17 2.66
N SER A 193 -22.43 -16.56 1.94
CA SER A 193 -21.83 -15.26 2.30
C SER A 193 -22.41 -14.08 1.53
N CYS A 194 -23.21 -14.33 0.49
CA CYS A 194 -23.80 -13.28 -0.35
C CYS A 194 -25.27 -13.57 -0.69
N SER A 195 -26.09 -12.52 -0.73
CA SER A 195 -27.53 -12.59 -1.03
C SER A 195 -27.90 -11.68 -2.20
N ALA A 196 -29.02 -11.97 -2.86
CA ALA A 196 -29.58 -11.13 -3.93
C ALA A 196 -29.89 -9.69 -3.47
N SER A 197 -30.12 -9.47 -2.17
CA SER A 197 -30.33 -8.14 -1.60
C SER A 197 -29.10 -7.25 -1.74
N LEU A 198 -27.89 -7.81 -1.62
CA LEU A 198 -26.66 -7.04 -1.78
C LEU A 198 -26.50 -6.52 -3.21
N VAL A 199 -26.79 -7.34 -4.22
CA VAL A 199 -26.76 -6.90 -5.62
C VAL A 199 -27.75 -5.77 -5.85
N THR A 200 -28.91 -5.81 -5.18
CA THR A 200 -29.90 -4.73 -5.22
C THR A 200 -29.38 -3.47 -4.52
N GLU A 201 -28.67 -3.60 -3.39
CA GLU A 201 -28.03 -2.47 -2.71
C GLU A 201 -26.95 -1.82 -3.58
N VAL A 202 -26.15 -2.61 -4.31
CA VAL A 202 -25.14 -2.06 -5.25
C VAL A 202 -25.80 -1.32 -6.42
N TYR A 203 -26.91 -1.86 -6.94
CA TYR A 203 -27.74 -1.13 -7.91
C TYR A 203 -28.27 0.20 -7.35
N ASP A 204 -28.78 0.21 -6.12
CA ASP A 204 -29.24 1.43 -5.46
C ASP A 204 -28.09 2.43 -5.26
N MET A 205 -26.85 1.97 -5.01
CA MET A 205 -25.66 2.82 -4.95
C MET A 205 -25.35 3.49 -6.30
N PHE A 206 -25.39 2.74 -7.41
CA PHE A 206 -25.23 3.33 -8.75
C PHE A 206 -26.25 4.44 -9.00
N ARG A 207 -27.52 4.17 -8.69
CA ARG A 207 -28.63 5.11 -8.92
C ARG A 207 -28.57 6.33 -8.00
N PHE A 208 -28.34 6.13 -6.70
CA PHE A 208 -28.37 7.21 -5.71
C PHE A 208 -27.16 8.13 -5.83
N LEU A 209 -25.98 7.58 -6.09
CA LEU A 209 -24.75 8.36 -6.26
C LEU A 209 -24.64 8.98 -7.66
N GLY A 210 -25.48 8.55 -8.61
CA GLY A 210 -25.41 9.02 -9.99
C GLY A 210 -24.14 8.57 -10.70
N VAL A 211 -23.56 7.43 -10.30
CA VAL A 211 -22.35 6.87 -10.92
C VAL A 211 -22.76 6.22 -12.24
N PRO A 212 -22.10 6.56 -13.37
CA PRO A 212 -22.40 5.91 -14.63
C PRO A 212 -21.93 4.45 -14.59
N ALA A 213 -22.79 3.51 -14.97
CA ALA A 213 -22.43 2.16 -15.31
C ALA A 213 -21.61 2.10 -16.61
N ASN A 214 -20.99 0.97 -16.89
CA ASN A 214 -20.25 0.75 -18.13
C ASN A 214 -20.47 -0.69 -18.65
N GLU A 215 -19.76 -1.06 -19.70
CA GLU A 215 -19.88 -2.41 -20.28
C GLU A 215 -19.49 -3.52 -19.30
N ASP A 216 -18.56 -3.25 -18.38
CA ASP A 216 -18.13 -4.22 -17.38
C ASP A 216 -19.13 -4.37 -16.22
N THR A 217 -19.91 -3.34 -15.93
CA THR A 217 -21.08 -3.44 -15.03
C THR A 217 -22.06 -4.49 -15.52
N LEU A 218 -22.36 -4.50 -16.83
CA LEU A 218 -23.24 -5.50 -17.43
C LEU A 218 -22.69 -6.92 -17.34
N LYS A 219 -21.39 -7.09 -17.58
CA LYS A 219 -20.72 -8.40 -17.43
C LYS A 219 -20.79 -8.89 -15.98
N ALA A 220 -20.50 -8.01 -15.02
CA ALA A 220 -20.57 -8.35 -13.61
C ALA A 220 -21.99 -8.74 -13.19
N LEU A 221 -23.01 -8.02 -13.65
CA LEU A 221 -24.42 -8.35 -13.40
C LEU A 221 -24.82 -9.68 -14.03
N ALA A 222 -24.34 -10.00 -15.24
CA ALA A 222 -24.60 -11.29 -15.87
C ALA A 222 -24.11 -12.44 -14.98
N PHE A 223 -22.89 -12.35 -14.43
CA PHE A 223 -22.39 -13.34 -13.48
C PHE A 223 -23.22 -13.41 -12.19
N CYS A 224 -23.73 -12.28 -11.70
CA CYS A 224 -24.66 -12.28 -10.57
C CYS A 224 -26.00 -12.97 -10.90
N THR A 225 -26.56 -12.77 -12.10
CA THR A 225 -27.83 -13.41 -12.53
C THR A 225 -27.74 -14.92 -12.66
N GLU A 226 -26.56 -15.46 -13.01
CA GLU A 226 -26.36 -16.91 -13.08
C GLU A 226 -26.44 -17.58 -11.71
N LYS A 227 -26.15 -16.83 -10.64
CA LYS A 227 -26.00 -17.35 -9.28
C LYS A 227 -27.17 -17.03 -8.37
N PHE A 228 -27.81 -15.88 -8.58
CA PHE A 228 -28.86 -15.35 -7.73
C PHE A 228 -30.09 -14.98 -8.56
N ASP A 229 -31.28 -15.24 -8.01
CA ASP A 229 -32.54 -14.72 -8.55
C ASP A 229 -32.63 -13.22 -8.24
N LEU A 230 -32.18 -12.39 -9.19
CA LEU A 230 -32.18 -10.93 -9.04
C LEU A 230 -33.60 -10.36 -9.09
N SER A 231 -33.77 -9.19 -8.48
CA SER A 231 -35.05 -8.47 -8.50
C SER A 231 -35.39 -7.99 -9.92
N GLU A 232 -36.69 -7.86 -10.21
CA GLU A 232 -37.17 -7.38 -11.51
C GLU A 232 -36.60 -6.00 -11.86
N ALA A 233 -36.40 -5.13 -10.86
CA ALA A 233 -35.80 -3.82 -11.04
C ALA A 233 -34.37 -3.88 -11.56
N VAL A 234 -33.54 -4.80 -11.03
CA VAL A 234 -32.16 -5.00 -11.51
C VAL A 234 -32.15 -5.60 -12.91
N GLY A 235 -33.08 -6.51 -13.21
CA GLY A 235 -33.27 -7.07 -14.55
C GLY A 235 -33.67 -6.01 -15.59
N GLN A 236 -34.64 -5.16 -15.27
CA GLN A 236 -35.05 -4.03 -16.12
C GLN A 236 -33.90 -3.02 -16.31
N TRP A 237 -33.13 -2.76 -15.25
CA TRP A 237 -31.95 -1.90 -15.35
C TRP A 237 -30.90 -2.46 -16.31
N ALA A 238 -30.59 -3.76 -16.23
CA ALA A 238 -29.67 -4.43 -17.15
C ALA A 238 -30.17 -4.39 -18.61
N GLN A 239 -31.46 -4.61 -18.84
CA GLN A 239 -32.07 -4.52 -20.18
C GLN A 239 -31.99 -3.09 -20.74
N ASN A 240 -32.37 -2.09 -19.95
CA ASN A 240 -32.27 -0.68 -20.34
C ASN A 240 -30.81 -0.31 -20.69
N MET A 241 -29.85 -0.86 -19.95
CA MET A 241 -28.42 -0.62 -20.24
C MET A 241 -27.97 -1.22 -21.57
N LEU A 242 -28.41 -2.45 -21.87
CA LEU A 242 -28.14 -3.09 -23.16
C LEU A 242 -28.76 -2.31 -24.33
N GLU A 243 -30.02 -1.90 -24.22
CA GLU A 243 -30.69 -1.11 -25.26
C GLU A 243 -30.00 0.24 -25.50
N GLN A 244 -29.53 0.90 -24.44
CA GLN A 244 -28.79 2.17 -24.55
C GLN A 244 -27.44 1.98 -25.25
N LEU A 245 -26.68 0.93 -24.92
CA LEU A 245 -25.41 0.62 -25.61
C LEU A 245 -25.62 0.25 -27.08
N GLU A 246 -26.69 -0.48 -27.41
CA GLU A 246 -27.01 -0.82 -28.80
C GLU A 246 -27.38 0.43 -29.62
N ARG A 247 -28.14 1.37 -29.06
CA ARG A 247 -28.46 2.66 -29.71
C ARG A 247 -27.24 3.56 -29.88
N GLN A 248 -26.33 3.56 -28.91
CA GLN A 248 -25.06 4.28 -29.01
C GLN A 248 -24.19 3.70 -30.14
N ARG A 249 -24.08 2.37 -30.22
CA ARG A 249 -23.31 1.66 -31.26
C ARG A 249 -23.92 1.81 -32.66
N SER A 250 -25.24 1.94 -32.79
CA SER A 250 -25.91 2.19 -34.07
C SER A 250 -25.78 3.63 -34.56
N GLY A 251 -25.20 4.54 -33.76
CA GLY A 251 -24.98 5.93 -34.12
C GLY A 251 -26.25 6.79 -34.06
N GLU A 252 -27.29 6.32 -33.39
CA GLU A 252 -28.51 7.11 -33.20
C GLU A 252 -28.22 8.30 -32.25
N PRO A 253 -28.60 9.53 -32.64
CA PRO A 253 -28.34 10.70 -31.81
C PRO A 253 -29.22 10.67 -30.57
N LEU A 254 -28.61 10.37 -29.42
CA LEU A 254 -29.22 10.56 -28.10
C LEU A 254 -29.61 12.03 -27.93
N THR A 255 -30.83 12.27 -27.44
CA THR A 255 -31.26 13.61 -27.03
C THR A 255 -30.42 14.13 -25.86
N GLU A 256 -30.37 15.45 -25.66
CA GLU A 256 -29.55 16.08 -24.60
C GLU A 256 -29.99 15.65 -23.18
N GLU A 257 -31.27 15.34 -23.02
CA GLU A 257 -31.85 14.75 -21.80
C GLU A 257 -31.44 13.28 -21.64
N GLU A 258 -31.44 12.49 -22.72
CA GLU A 258 -30.91 11.12 -22.71
C GLU A 258 -29.40 11.06 -22.50
N ARG A 259 -28.62 12.08 -22.90
CA ARG A 259 -27.19 12.18 -22.58
C ARG A 259 -26.93 12.54 -21.12
N ARG A 260 -27.81 13.34 -20.49
CA ARG A 260 -27.75 13.64 -19.05
C ARG A 260 -28.29 12.50 -18.19
N ALA A 261 -29.22 11.72 -18.73
CA ALA A 261 -29.78 10.51 -18.12
C ALA A 261 -29.02 9.23 -18.50
N ALA A 262 -28.10 9.30 -19.47
CA ALA A 262 -27.21 8.22 -19.86
C ALA A 262 -26.28 7.95 -18.70
N LEU A 263 -26.73 7.04 -17.85
CA LEU A 263 -25.96 6.41 -16.79
C LEU A 263 -24.97 5.40 -17.39
N ILE A 264 -24.56 5.52 -18.65
CA ILE A 264 -23.64 4.59 -19.30
C ILE A 264 -22.50 5.34 -19.96
N GLN A 265 -21.29 5.05 -19.50
CA GLN A 265 -20.06 5.50 -20.09
C GLN A 265 -19.57 4.44 -21.10
N GLU A 266 -19.25 4.86 -22.33
CA GLU A 266 -18.58 4.00 -23.30
C GLU A 266 -17.19 3.63 -22.78
N GLY A 267 -16.88 2.33 -22.79
CA GLY A 267 -15.56 1.81 -22.41
C GLY A 267 -15.60 0.72 -21.34
N HIS A 268 -14.42 0.20 -21.07
CA HIS A 268 -14.15 -0.78 -20.01
C HIS A 268 -13.51 -0.08 -18.80
N ASP A 269 -13.51 -0.76 -17.65
CA ASP A 269 -12.81 -0.29 -16.46
C ASP A 269 -11.32 -0.07 -16.76
N GLU A 270 -10.86 1.16 -16.61
CA GLU A 270 -9.44 1.50 -16.78
C GLU A 270 -8.63 0.91 -15.62
N LYS A 271 -7.53 0.22 -15.96
CA LYS A 271 -6.61 -0.34 -14.97
C LYS A 271 -5.75 0.76 -14.36
N VAL A 272 -5.58 0.75 -13.03
CA VAL A 272 -4.58 1.61 -12.37
C VAL A 272 -3.19 1.21 -12.84
N HIS A 273 -2.52 2.11 -13.56
CA HIS A 273 -1.17 1.89 -14.05
C HIS A 273 -0.14 1.90 -12.91
N VAL A 274 0.76 0.92 -12.93
CA VAL A 274 1.90 0.86 -12.01
C VAL A 274 3.01 1.76 -12.53
N VAL A 275 3.31 2.85 -11.80
CA VAL A 275 4.41 3.77 -12.16
C VAL A 275 5.47 3.76 -11.05
N VAL A 276 6.57 3.06 -11.30
CA VAL A 276 7.71 3.04 -10.38
C VAL A 276 8.66 4.18 -10.71
N ALA A 277 8.65 5.22 -9.86
CA ALA A 277 9.60 6.32 -9.97
C ALA A 277 11.03 5.86 -9.63
N PRO A 278 12.08 6.46 -10.24
CA PRO A 278 13.45 6.17 -9.87
C PRO A 278 13.73 6.59 -8.42
N PRO A 279 14.63 5.91 -7.67
CA PRO A 279 14.80 6.10 -6.22
C PRO A 279 15.02 7.56 -5.76
N HIS A 280 15.79 8.33 -6.53
CA HIS A 280 16.06 9.75 -6.25
C HIS A 280 14.85 10.69 -6.41
N ARG A 281 13.78 10.25 -7.10
CA ARG A 281 12.51 10.99 -7.25
C ARG A 281 11.41 10.46 -6.34
N VAL A 282 11.60 9.28 -5.74
CA VAL A 282 10.71 8.81 -4.69
C VAL A 282 10.83 9.77 -3.50
N ARG A 283 9.69 10.06 -2.86
CA ARG A 283 9.58 11.02 -1.77
C ARG A 283 10.55 10.68 -0.64
N GLN A 284 11.60 11.49 -0.51
CA GLN A 284 12.57 11.37 0.58
C GLN A 284 12.01 12.03 1.84
N LEU A 285 11.85 11.25 2.90
CA LEU A 285 11.35 11.73 4.21
C LEU A 285 12.42 12.39 5.07
N GLN A 286 13.66 12.44 4.57
CA GLN A 286 14.80 13.03 5.26
C GLN A 286 15.26 14.31 4.57
N VAL A 287 15.66 15.28 5.40
CA VAL A 287 16.41 16.46 4.96
C VAL A 287 17.87 16.29 5.33
N ALA A 288 18.76 17.05 4.69
CA ALA A 288 20.18 16.98 4.98
C ALA A 288 20.49 17.44 6.41
N TRP A 289 21.04 16.55 7.23
CA TRP A 289 21.52 16.87 8.58
C TRP A 289 23.01 17.15 8.54
N ASN A 290 23.39 18.42 8.49
CA ASN A 290 24.79 18.85 8.48
C ASN A 290 25.42 18.88 9.88
N LEU A 291 25.04 17.94 10.75
CA LEU A 291 25.56 17.82 12.11
C LEU A 291 26.91 17.11 12.08
N ARG A 292 27.91 17.70 12.73
CA ARG A 292 29.23 17.10 12.87
C ARG A 292 29.43 16.69 14.32
N PRO A 293 29.45 15.39 14.65
CA PRO A 293 29.62 14.92 16.03
C PRO A 293 30.87 15.50 16.71
N ARG A 294 31.93 15.74 15.94
CA ARG A 294 33.15 16.41 16.41
C ARG A 294 32.88 17.79 17.02
N ASP A 295 32.02 18.60 16.39
CA ASP A 295 31.72 19.94 16.87
C ASP A 295 30.93 19.88 18.19
N THR A 296 30.07 18.88 18.36
CA THR A 296 29.37 18.60 19.62
C THR A 296 30.32 18.13 20.72
N MET A 297 31.21 17.17 20.42
CA MET A 297 32.14 16.61 21.40
C MET A 297 33.16 17.63 21.89
N LEU A 298 33.65 18.50 20.98
CA LEU A 298 34.56 19.59 21.31
C LEU A 298 33.85 20.81 21.89
N ARG A 299 32.52 20.74 22.09
CA ARG A 299 31.69 21.85 22.61
C ARG A 299 31.89 23.14 21.83
N ARG A 300 32.03 23.02 20.51
CA ARG A 300 32.16 24.16 19.61
C ARG A 300 30.90 25.02 19.72
N PHE A 301 31.03 26.33 19.49
CA PHE A 301 29.94 27.30 19.60
C PHE A 301 29.43 27.52 21.03
N GLY A 302 30.26 27.27 22.05
CA GLY A 302 29.94 27.64 23.43
C GLY A 302 28.89 26.74 24.08
N GLN A 303 28.83 25.47 23.69
CA GLN A 303 27.94 24.48 24.31
C GLN A 303 28.32 24.29 25.80
N ASN A 304 27.55 24.90 26.70
CA ASN A 304 27.82 24.88 28.14
C ASN A 304 26.78 24.02 28.88
N THR A 305 27.22 22.86 29.38
CA THR A 305 26.43 22.02 30.28
C THR A 305 26.73 22.42 31.72
N LYS A 306 25.73 22.95 32.45
CA LYS A 306 25.88 23.35 33.85
C LYS A 306 26.27 22.13 34.71
N PRO A 307 27.36 22.17 35.50
CA PRO A 307 27.73 21.07 36.37
C PRO A 307 26.66 20.90 37.46
N LYS A 308 26.27 19.65 37.72
CA LYS A 308 25.48 19.31 38.91
C LYS A 308 26.41 19.30 40.12
N ARG A 309 25.89 19.69 41.29
CA ARG A 309 26.63 19.59 42.55
C ARG A 309 26.65 18.12 42.95
N GLU A 310 27.75 17.44 42.68
CA GLU A 310 27.97 16.06 43.11
C GLU A 310 28.77 16.06 44.42
N GLU A 311 28.19 15.52 45.48
CA GLU A 311 28.90 15.27 46.73
C GLU A 311 29.64 13.94 46.59
N ALA A 312 30.94 14.01 46.31
CA ALA A 312 31.77 12.81 46.25
C ALA A 312 31.84 12.13 47.63
N VAL A 313 31.88 10.80 47.68
CA VAL A 313 32.01 10.05 48.95
C VAL A 313 33.26 10.48 49.73
N GLY A 314 34.33 10.88 49.04
CA GLY A 314 35.55 11.43 49.68
C GLY A 314 35.34 12.76 50.44
N SER A 315 34.23 13.46 50.18
CA SER A 315 33.82 14.66 50.94
C SER A 315 32.96 14.32 52.18
N MET A 316 32.53 13.06 52.33
CA MET A 316 31.76 12.61 53.49
C MET A 316 32.71 12.30 54.65
N LEU A 317 32.92 13.29 55.53
CA LEU A 317 33.72 13.12 56.76
C LEU A 317 32.91 12.53 57.93
N GLY A 318 31.60 12.39 57.76
CA GLY A 318 30.70 11.85 58.77
C GLY A 318 30.45 10.36 58.58
N SER A 319 30.77 9.54 59.59
CA SER A 319 30.27 8.15 59.66
C SER A 319 28.74 8.13 59.61
N VAL A 320 28.20 7.37 58.66
CA VAL A 320 26.77 7.15 58.47
C VAL A 320 26.35 5.97 59.34
N ILE A 321 25.47 6.24 60.30
CA ILE A 321 24.93 5.27 61.26
C ILE A 321 23.41 5.21 61.03
N PRO A 322 22.77 4.03 61.09
CA PRO A 322 21.31 3.95 61.01
C PRO A 322 20.64 4.90 62.02
N PHE A 323 19.68 5.70 61.53
CA PHE A 323 18.92 6.73 62.26
C PHE A 323 19.70 8.02 62.64
N GLY A 324 20.91 8.21 62.11
CA GLY A 324 21.73 9.40 62.40
C GLY A 324 22.44 9.32 63.75
N ARG A 325 23.27 10.32 64.08
CA ARG A 325 24.06 10.32 65.32
C ARG A 325 23.25 10.63 66.58
N SER A 326 22.16 11.39 66.47
CA SER A 326 21.26 11.73 67.58
C SER A 326 19.79 11.45 67.25
N PRO A 327 19.36 10.17 67.23
CA PRO A 327 17.95 9.85 67.01
C PRO A 327 17.09 10.41 68.17
N GLY A 328 16.04 11.18 67.85
CA GLY A 328 15.04 11.63 68.83
C GLY A 328 15.34 12.96 69.55
N GLU A 329 16.23 13.78 69.01
CA GLU A 329 16.54 15.12 69.55
C GLU A 329 15.29 16.04 69.55
N ARG A 330 14.88 16.52 70.73
CA ARG A 330 13.76 17.46 70.90
C ARG A 330 14.30 18.85 71.18
N ARG A 331 13.89 19.84 70.38
CA ARG A 331 14.11 21.26 70.70
C ARG A 331 13.22 21.64 71.88
N VAL A 332 13.85 22.04 72.98
CA VAL A 332 13.20 22.65 74.16
C VAL A 332 13.18 24.16 73.98
#